data_AF-A0A957RIF4-F1
#
_entry.id   AF-A0A957RIF4-F1
#
_cell.length_a   1.000
_cell.length_b   1.000
_cell.length_c   1.000
_cell.angle_alpha   90.00
_cell.angle_beta   90.00
_cell.angle_gamma   90.00
#
_symmetry.space_group_name_H-M   'P 1'
#
loop_
_entity.id
_entity.type
_entity.pdbx_description
1 polymer ?
#
loop_
_entity_poly.entity_id
_entity_poly.type
_entity_poly.pdbx_seq_one_letter_code
_entity_poly.pdbx_strand_id
1 'polypeptide(L)'
;GLSQTALHFIAGQLAHAPALTPIIAPLVNSYKRLVPGYEAPVYISWGRTNRSALIRIPRITTGRHKSTRCELRCPDPSCNPYLAFAVMLAAGLDGIENKIQPPMPAEEDLYHVDGTRAGLETLPGDLGDAIEALR
;
A
#
# COMPACT_ATOMS: atom_id res chain seq x y z
N GLY A 1 -10.70 -15.48 -3.02
CA GLY A 1 -11.55 -14.42 -2.46
C GLY A 1 -11.35 -13.06 -3.14
N LEU A 2 -10.27 -12.84 -3.88
CA LEU A 2 -10.12 -11.64 -4.72
C LEU A 2 -10.30 -12.00 -6.18
N SER A 3 -11.11 -11.23 -6.90
CA SER A 3 -11.16 -11.27 -8.36
C SER A 3 -9.85 -10.86 -9.04
N GLN A 4 -9.70 -11.25 -10.32
CA GLN A 4 -8.64 -10.76 -11.21
C GLN A 4 -8.59 -9.23 -11.26
N THR A 5 -9.74 -8.57 -11.40
CA THR A 5 -9.84 -7.11 -11.34
C THR A 5 -9.25 -6.54 -10.05
N ALA A 6 -9.63 -7.08 -8.88
CA ALA A 6 -9.05 -6.65 -7.60
C ALA A 6 -7.51 -6.81 -7.56
N LEU A 7 -6.97 -7.94 -8.02
CA LEU A 7 -5.53 -8.17 -8.12
C LEU A 7 -4.81 -7.13 -8.99
N HIS A 8 -5.32 -6.80 -10.18
CA HIS A 8 -4.75 -5.72 -10.99
C HIS A 8 -4.89 -4.35 -10.32
N PHE A 9 -5.97 -4.10 -9.59
CA PHE A 9 -6.16 -2.84 -8.86
C PHE A 9 -5.10 -2.66 -7.79
N ILE A 10 -4.95 -3.66 -6.91
CA ILE A 10 -3.85 -3.73 -5.93
C ILE A 10 -2.48 -3.55 -6.59
N ALA A 11 -2.20 -4.24 -7.70
CA ALA A 11 -0.91 -4.10 -8.38
C ALA A 11 -0.62 -2.65 -8.81
N GLY A 12 -1.64 -1.94 -9.31
CA GLY A 12 -1.49 -0.54 -9.71
C GLY A 12 -1.19 0.36 -8.52
N GLN A 13 -1.88 0.14 -7.40
CA GLN A 13 -1.58 0.88 -6.17
C GLN A 13 -0.14 0.67 -5.69
N LEU A 14 0.34 -0.59 -5.70
CA LEU A 14 1.72 -0.90 -5.30
C LEU A 14 2.77 -0.31 -6.25
N ALA A 15 2.61 -0.48 -7.56
CA ALA A 15 3.49 0.16 -8.55
C ALA A 15 3.60 1.68 -8.40
N HIS A 16 2.53 2.38 -8.01
CA HIS A 16 2.54 3.84 -7.85
C HIS A 16 2.75 4.26 -6.41
N ALA A 17 3.05 3.32 -5.50
CA ALA A 17 3.02 3.62 -4.08
C ALA A 17 4.00 4.75 -3.74
N PRO A 18 5.26 4.73 -4.26
CA PRO A 18 6.18 5.83 -3.99
C PRO A 18 5.64 7.19 -4.43
N ALA A 19 5.14 7.29 -5.67
CA ALA A 19 4.59 8.53 -6.23
C ALA A 19 3.28 8.97 -5.57
N LEU A 20 2.48 8.05 -5.02
CA LEU A 20 1.22 8.39 -4.34
C LEU A 20 1.49 9.00 -2.96
N THR A 21 2.59 8.58 -2.32
CA THR A 21 2.91 8.89 -0.93
C THR A 21 2.86 10.39 -0.61
N PRO A 22 3.45 11.31 -1.39
CA PRO A 22 3.39 12.73 -1.04
C PRO A 22 1.97 13.30 -1.06
N ILE A 23 1.03 12.68 -1.78
CA ILE A 23 -0.37 13.11 -1.80
C ILE A 23 -1.16 12.54 -0.62
N ILE A 24 -0.92 11.27 -0.26
CA ILE A 24 -1.72 10.56 0.77
C ILE A 24 -1.09 10.65 2.18
N ALA A 25 0.15 11.12 2.29
CA ALA A 25 0.89 11.40 3.52
C ALA A 25 1.71 12.70 3.31
N PRO A 26 1.05 13.88 3.24
CA PRO A 26 1.65 15.06 2.63
C PRO A 26 2.53 15.89 3.55
N LEU A 27 2.61 15.57 4.85
CA LEU A 27 3.38 16.38 5.78
C LEU A 27 4.72 15.74 6.14
N VAL A 28 5.69 16.56 6.57
CA VAL A 28 6.93 16.05 7.16
C VAL A 28 6.61 15.10 8.33
N ASN A 29 5.64 15.45 9.18
CA ASN A 29 5.17 14.61 10.29
C ASN A 29 4.64 13.23 9.88
N SER A 30 3.93 13.09 8.76
CA SER A 30 3.56 11.80 8.14
C SER A 30 4.69 10.77 8.09
N TYR A 31 5.93 11.19 7.81
CA TYR A 31 7.06 10.27 7.67
C TYR A 31 7.67 9.88 9.01
N LYS A 32 7.31 10.55 10.10
CA LYS A 32 7.63 10.12 11.47
C LYS A 32 6.83 8.88 11.89
N ARG A 33 5.59 8.75 11.42
CA ARG A 33 4.83 7.50 11.43
C ARG A 33 5.34 6.43 10.44
N LEU A 34 5.79 6.74 9.22
CA LEU A 34 6.23 5.75 8.21
C LEU A 34 7.70 5.34 8.43
N VAL A 35 8.02 4.86 9.64
CA VAL A 35 9.35 4.36 9.99
C VAL A 35 9.25 2.87 10.30
N PRO A 36 10.20 2.04 9.85
CA PRO A 36 10.25 0.65 10.27
C PRO A 36 10.18 0.49 11.81
N GLY A 37 9.46 -0.52 12.30
CA GLY A 37 9.46 -0.89 13.73
C GLY A 37 8.20 -0.55 14.55
N TYR A 38 7.29 0.31 14.07
CA TYR A 38 6.05 0.69 14.80
C TYR A 38 4.74 0.36 14.08
N GLU A 39 4.52 -0.89 13.72
CA GLU A 39 3.35 -1.33 12.95
C GLU A 39 2.98 -0.53 11.69
N ALA A 40 3.86 0.34 11.22
CA ALA A 40 3.57 1.25 10.14
C ALA A 40 3.98 0.53 8.87
N PRO A 41 3.10 0.50 7.87
CA PRO A 41 3.37 -0.29 6.69
C PRO A 41 4.35 0.45 5.76
N VAL A 42 5.62 0.10 5.79
CA VAL A 42 6.61 0.78 4.90
C VAL A 42 7.01 -0.08 3.72
N TYR A 43 6.58 -1.34 3.69
CA TYR A 43 7.05 -2.31 2.71
C TYR A 43 6.03 -2.41 1.63
N ILE A 44 6.46 -2.20 0.40
CA ILE A 44 5.55 -2.13 -0.73
C ILE A 44 5.16 -3.56 -1.01
N SER A 45 4.09 -4.00 -0.36
CA SER A 45 3.66 -5.38 -0.41
C SER A 45 2.17 -5.46 -0.08
N TRP A 46 1.57 -6.60 -0.39
CA TRP A 46 0.19 -6.89 -0.01
C TRP A 46 0.08 -8.26 0.67
N GLY A 47 -0.89 -8.41 1.58
CA GLY A 47 -1.12 -9.70 2.24
C GLY A 47 -2.38 -9.78 3.09
N ARG A 48 -2.78 -10.98 3.50
CA ARG A 48 -4.04 -11.22 4.24
C ARG A 48 -3.90 -11.03 5.75
N THR A 49 -2.79 -11.49 6.33
CA THR A 49 -2.62 -11.56 7.80
C THR A 49 -1.46 -10.71 8.26
N ASN A 50 -0.82 -10.01 7.32
CA ASN A 50 0.45 -9.38 7.54
C ASN A 50 0.21 -7.92 7.91
N ARG A 51 0.42 -7.60 9.18
CA ARG A 51 0.22 -6.23 9.66
C ARG A 51 1.31 -5.27 9.20
N SER A 52 2.43 -5.76 8.74
CA SER A 52 3.45 -4.95 8.07
C SER A 52 3.26 -4.76 6.56
N ALA A 53 2.28 -5.42 5.90
CA ALA A 53 2.03 -5.16 4.48
C ALA A 53 1.41 -3.78 4.25
N LEU A 54 1.82 -3.09 3.18
CA LEU A 54 1.19 -1.86 2.70
C LEU A 54 -0.30 -1.99 2.43
N ILE A 55 -0.70 -3.05 1.74
CA ILE A 55 -2.10 -3.33 1.42
C ILE A 55 -2.51 -4.60 2.16
N ARG A 56 -3.44 -4.46 3.10
CA ARG A 56 -4.02 -5.60 3.81
C ARG A 56 -5.33 -6.08 3.18
N ILE A 57 -5.54 -7.40 3.16
CA ILE A 57 -6.80 -8.02 2.74
C ILE A 57 -7.49 -8.51 4.00
N PRO A 58 -8.50 -7.80 4.53
CA PRO A 58 -9.20 -8.25 5.71
C PRO A 58 -9.74 -9.66 5.50
N ARG A 59 -9.76 -10.45 6.59
CA ARG A 59 -10.37 -11.78 6.57
C ARG A 59 -11.76 -11.71 5.96
N ILE A 60 -12.02 -12.59 5.00
CA ILE A 60 -13.32 -12.70 4.35
C ILE A 60 -14.16 -13.65 5.22
N THR A 61 -15.21 -13.13 5.85
CA THR A 61 -16.15 -13.96 6.62
C THR A 61 -17.02 -14.79 5.67
N THR A 62 -17.11 -16.11 5.90
CA THR A 62 -17.94 -17.02 5.08
C THR A 62 -19.39 -16.51 5.03
N GLY A 63 -19.99 -16.39 3.84
CA GLY A 63 -21.36 -15.87 3.70
C GLY A 63 -21.48 -14.34 3.64
N ARG A 64 -20.41 -13.58 3.90
CA ARG A 64 -20.33 -12.12 3.63
C ARG A 64 -19.38 -11.77 2.46
N HIS A 65 -19.66 -12.21 1.23
CA HIS A 65 -18.78 -11.94 0.08
C HIS A 65 -18.77 -10.44 -0.33
N LYS A 66 -19.82 -9.68 0.02
CA LYS A 66 -19.93 -8.24 -0.29
C LYS A 66 -18.96 -7.36 0.50
N SER A 67 -18.45 -7.84 1.63
CA SER A 67 -17.41 -7.15 2.40
C SER A 67 -15.97 -7.32 1.88
N THR A 68 -15.74 -8.04 0.77
CA THR A 68 -14.39 -8.22 0.21
C THR A 68 -13.81 -6.86 -0.18
N ARG A 69 -12.64 -6.52 0.38
CA ARG A 69 -11.96 -5.25 0.12
C ARG A 69 -10.46 -5.34 0.28
N CYS A 70 -9.76 -4.36 -0.28
CA CYS A 70 -8.36 -4.04 0.00
C CYS A 70 -8.24 -2.81 0.91
N GLU A 71 -7.46 -2.89 1.98
CA GLU A 71 -7.07 -1.74 2.82
C GLU A 71 -5.64 -1.24 2.56
N LEU A 72 -5.49 -0.04 1.95
CA LEU A 72 -4.23 0.70 1.87
C LEU A 72 -3.97 1.42 3.20
N ARG A 73 -2.84 1.15 3.85
CA ARG A 73 -2.65 1.55 5.25
C ARG A 73 -1.71 2.74 5.44
N CYS A 74 -1.02 3.17 4.39
CA CYS A 74 -0.12 4.32 4.43
C CYS A 74 -0.78 5.71 4.42
N PRO A 75 -2.04 5.95 3.99
CA PRO A 75 -2.59 7.31 4.12
C PRO A 75 -2.71 7.74 5.58
N ASP A 76 -2.56 9.04 5.87
CA ASP A 76 -2.86 9.62 7.18
C ASP A 76 -3.89 10.78 7.10
N PRO A 77 -4.51 11.19 8.23
CA PRO A 77 -5.61 12.15 8.20
C PRO A 77 -5.20 13.57 7.81
N SER A 78 -3.89 13.88 7.80
CA SER A 78 -3.40 15.13 7.23
C SER A 78 -3.59 15.30 5.71
N CYS A 79 -3.97 14.26 4.95
CA CYS A 79 -4.20 14.39 3.51
C CYS A 79 -5.50 15.09 3.19
N ASN A 80 -5.54 15.80 2.06
CA ASN A 80 -6.83 16.15 1.48
C ASN A 80 -7.57 14.87 1.01
N PRO A 81 -8.73 14.50 1.61
CA PRO A 81 -9.42 13.26 1.29
C PRO A 81 -9.87 13.15 -0.18
N TYR A 82 -10.35 14.24 -0.78
CA TYR A 82 -10.62 14.33 -2.22
C TYR A 82 -9.43 13.92 -3.08
N LEU A 83 -8.27 14.56 -2.91
CA LEU A 83 -7.07 14.18 -3.66
C LEU A 83 -6.65 12.76 -3.34
N ALA A 84 -6.78 12.30 -2.09
CA ALA A 84 -6.30 10.96 -1.69
C ALA A 84 -7.09 9.89 -2.45
N PHE A 85 -8.42 9.91 -2.35
CA PHE A 85 -9.26 8.99 -3.11
C PHE A 85 -9.09 9.11 -4.63
N ALA A 86 -9.07 10.31 -5.22
CA ALA A 86 -8.78 10.46 -6.66
C ALA A 86 -7.49 9.75 -7.09
N VAL A 87 -6.37 9.95 -6.39
CA VAL A 87 -5.09 9.37 -6.83
C VAL A 87 -5.04 7.87 -6.56
N MET A 88 -5.74 7.41 -5.52
CA MET A 88 -5.83 5.99 -5.17
C MET A 88 -6.59 5.28 -6.29
N LEU A 89 -7.82 5.72 -6.58
CA LEU A 89 -8.56 5.30 -7.77
C LEU A 89 -7.75 5.34 -9.07
N ALA A 90 -7.05 6.45 -9.39
CA ALA A 90 -6.30 6.54 -10.65
C ALA A 90 -5.21 5.47 -10.71
N ALA A 91 -4.55 5.20 -9.58
CA ALA A 91 -3.47 4.24 -9.53
C ALA A 91 -3.99 2.81 -9.73
N GLY A 92 -5.10 2.47 -9.08
CA GLY A 92 -5.77 1.19 -9.24
C GLY A 92 -6.30 0.94 -10.66
N LEU A 93 -7.07 1.89 -11.23
CA LEU A 93 -7.44 1.88 -12.66
C LEU A 93 -6.24 1.70 -13.62
N ASP A 94 -5.10 2.37 -13.40
CA ASP A 94 -3.90 2.12 -14.23
C ASP A 94 -3.49 0.64 -14.20
N GLY A 95 -3.47 0.03 -12.99
CA GLY A 95 -3.23 -1.41 -12.85
C GLY A 95 -4.22 -2.29 -13.61
N ILE A 96 -5.53 -2.02 -13.52
CA ILE A 96 -6.55 -2.72 -14.30
C ILE A 96 -6.30 -2.55 -15.82
N GLU A 97 -6.08 -1.34 -16.30
CA GLU A 97 -5.97 -1.06 -17.75
C GLU A 97 -4.73 -1.74 -18.35
N ASN A 98 -3.63 -1.76 -17.58
CA ASN A 98 -2.36 -2.30 -18.04
C ASN A 98 -2.14 -3.75 -17.59
N LYS A 99 -3.17 -4.39 -17.00
CA LYS A 99 -3.11 -5.75 -16.47
C LYS A 99 -1.84 -5.99 -15.66
N ILE A 100 -1.53 -5.09 -14.73
CA ILE A 100 -0.27 -5.14 -13.98
C ILE A 100 -0.35 -6.37 -13.06
N GLN A 101 0.69 -7.21 -13.07
CA GLN A 101 0.68 -8.40 -12.23
C GLN A 101 1.10 -8.03 -10.81
N PRO A 102 0.31 -8.40 -9.78
CA PRO A 102 0.74 -8.11 -8.43
C PRO A 102 1.93 -9.00 -8.07
N PRO A 103 2.80 -8.54 -7.15
CA PRO A 103 3.83 -9.42 -6.63
C PRO A 103 3.20 -10.55 -5.81
N MET A 104 4.02 -11.55 -5.48
CA MET A 104 3.58 -12.62 -4.60
C MET A 104 3.10 -12.05 -3.26
N PRO A 105 1.98 -12.55 -2.70
CA PRO A 105 1.48 -12.03 -1.44
C PRO A 105 2.51 -12.28 -0.33
N ALA A 106 2.85 -11.24 0.44
CA ALA A 106 3.57 -11.39 1.70
C ALA A 106 2.69 -12.00 2.82
N GLU A 107 2.82 -13.30 3.07
CA GLU A 107 2.05 -14.05 4.09
C GLU A 107 2.80 -14.24 5.42
N GLU A 108 4.10 -13.95 5.48
CA GLU A 108 4.90 -14.12 6.71
C GLU A 108 4.85 -12.85 7.59
N ASP A 109 4.65 -12.98 8.90
CA ASP A 109 4.85 -11.87 9.86
C ASP A 109 6.22 -11.18 9.65
N LEU A 110 6.26 -9.97 9.06
CA LEU A 110 7.52 -9.32 8.65
C LEU A 110 8.23 -8.67 9.86
N TYR A 111 7.70 -8.87 11.08
CA TYR A 111 8.26 -8.31 12.32
C TYR A 111 9.43 -9.11 12.86
N HIS A 112 9.49 -10.43 12.62
CA HIS A 112 10.52 -11.31 13.23
C HIS A 112 11.64 -11.71 12.27
N VAL A 113 11.77 -11.05 11.12
CA VAL A 113 12.81 -11.35 10.14
C VAL A 113 13.79 -10.17 10.19
N ASP A 114 14.79 -10.23 11.07
CA ASP A 114 16.13 -9.62 10.94
C ASP A 114 16.41 -9.06 9.51
N GLY A 115 16.16 -7.75 9.34
CA GLY A 115 17.11 -6.66 9.03
C GLY A 115 17.65 -6.58 7.61
N THR A 116 17.22 -7.46 6.73
CA THR A 116 17.48 -7.41 5.28
C THR A 116 16.42 -8.27 4.59
N ARG A 117 15.17 -7.90 4.79
CA ARG A 117 14.03 -8.27 3.97
C ARG A 117 14.33 -8.49 2.51
N ALA A 118 14.28 -9.76 2.06
CA ALA A 118 13.67 -10.25 0.82
C ALA A 118 13.42 -9.15 -0.21
N GLY A 119 14.42 -8.45 -0.78
CA GLY A 119 14.30 -7.69 -2.04
C GLY A 119 13.08 -6.76 -2.22
N LEU A 120 12.42 -6.30 -1.16
CA LEU A 120 11.12 -5.63 -1.24
C LEU A 120 11.43 -4.17 -1.09
N GLU A 121 10.87 -3.39 -2.00
CA GLU A 121 11.05 -1.94 -2.00
C GLU A 121 10.25 -1.33 -0.82
N THR A 122 10.71 -0.19 -0.33
CA THR A 122 10.07 0.55 0.76
C THR A 122 9.50 1.89 0.28
N LEU A 123 8.60 2.48 1.06
CA LEU A 123 8.05 3.80 0.78
C LEU A 123 9.15 4.84 1.01
N PRO A 124 9.04 6.05 0.43
CA PRO A 124 10.00 7.11 0.71
C PRO A 124 10.10 7.38 2.22
N GLY A 125 11.32 7.56 2.72
CA GLY A 125 11.60 7.81 4.13
C GLY A 125 11.31 9.24 4.61
N ASP A 126 11.20 10.19 3.70
CA ASP A 126 10.93 11.60 3.99
C ASP A 126 10.10 12.27 2.87
N LEU A 127 9.57 13.47 3.16
CA LEU A 127 8.70 14.21 2.23
C LEU A 127 9.44 14.59 0.94
N GLY A 128 10.68 15.06 1.06
CA GLY A 128 11.54 15.32 -0.09
C GLY A 128 11.67 14.14 -1.07
N ASP A 129 11.93 12.93 -0.58
CA ASP A 129 12.13 11.75 -1.42
C ASP A 129 10.81 11.34 -2.08
N ALA A 130 9.71 11.42 -1.33
CA ALA A 130 8.38 11.29 -1.88
C ALA A 130 8.04 12.29 -3.00
N ILE A 131 8.40 13.57 -2.85
CA ILE A 131 8.14 14.58 -3.90
C ILE A 131 8.96 14.23 -5.14
N GLU A 132 10.22 13.85 -4.98
CA GLU A 132 11.03 13.33 -6.08
C GLU A 132 10.39 12.11 -6.75
N ALA A 133 9.83 11.16 -5.99
CA ALA A 133 9.17 10.00 -6.60
C ALA A 133 7.90 10.35 -7.40
N LEU A 134 7.22 11.46 -7.06
CA LEU A 134 6.07 11.97 -7.83
C LEU A 134 6.46 12.62 -9.16
N ARG A 135 7.62 13.28 -9.27
CA ARG A 135 8.09 13.90 -10.52
C ARG A 135 8.34 12.89 -11.62
#